data_AF-A0A258L9B1-F1
#
_entry.id   AF-A0A258L9B1-F1
#
_cell.length_a   1.000
_cell.length_b   1.000
_cell.length_c   1.000
_cell.angle_alpha   90.00
_cell.angle_beta   90.00
_cell.angle_gamma   90.00
#
_symmetry.space_group_name_H-M   'P 1'
#
loop_
_entity.id
_entity.type
_entity.pdbx_description
1 polymer ?
#
loop_
_entity_poly.entity_id
_entity_poly.type
_entity_poly.pdbx_seq_one_letter_code
_entity_poly.pdbx_strand_id
1 'polypeptide(L)' 'MGHGHHHPPSDPGRDTATGIPSHQTGEEIDPVCGTSVLTSTAKTSAYRGGIYYFCSQKCREAFEAAP' A
#
# COMPACT_ATOMS: atom_id res chain seq x y z
N MET A 1 27.80 -56.53 9.21
CA MET A 1 27.63 -55.37 10.13
C MET A 1 27.78 -54.10 9.31
N GLY A 2 26.70 -53.34 9.17
CA GLY A 2 26.66 -52.10 8.37
C GLY A 2 25.22 -51.70 8.07
N HIS A 3 24.48 -51.31 9.11
CA HIS A 3 23.15 -50.73 8.96
C HIS A 3 23.29 -49.22 8.69
N GLY A 4 22.58 -48.70 7.68
CA GLY A 4 22.56 -47.27 7.36
C GLY A 4 21.26 -46.94 6.64
N HIS A 5 20.41 -46.16 7.30
CA HIS A 5 18.96 -46.07 7.11
C HIS A 5 18.50 -45.15 5.96
N HIS A 6 17.39 -45.52 5.33
CA HIS A 6 16.57 -44.68 4.45
C HIS A 6 15.93 -43.52 5.21
N HIS A 7 16.23 -42.27 4.84
CA HIS A 7 15.39 -41.11 5.14
C HIS A 7 15.57 -40.03 4.05
N PRO A 8 14.60 -39.82 3.14
CA PRO A 8 14.53 -38.58 2.36
C PRO A 8 13.87 -37.48 3.22
N PRO A 9 14.49 -36.31 3.42
CA PRO A 9 13.78 -35.17 3.95
C PRO A 9 13.31 -34.25 2.81
N SER A 10 11.97 -34.19 2.71
CA SER A 10 11.19 -32.95 2.63
C SER A 10 11.34 -32.09 1.38
N ASP A 11 10.42 -32.29 0.44
CA ASP A 11 9.91 -31.22 -0.42
C ASP A 11 9.67 -29.96 0.41
N PRO A 12 10.30 -28.81 0.08
CA PRO A 12 9.82 -27.55 0.58
C PRO A 12 8.51 -27.29 -0.13
N GLY A 13 7.41 -27.45 0.61
CA GLY A 13 6.11 -26.96 0.22
C GLY A 13 6.26 -25.53 -0.27
N ARG A 14 6.12 -25.35 -1.59
CA ARG A 14 5.77 -24.05 -2.15
C ARG A 14 4.31 -23.84 -1.80
N ASP A 15 4.05 -23.41 -0.58
CA ASP A 15 2.93 -22.53 -0.33
C ASP A 15 3.19 -21.28 -1.18
N THR A 16 2.78 -21.36 -2.45
CA THR A 16 2.40 -20.13 -3.14
C THR A 16 1.05 -19.82 -2.55
N ALA A 17 1.06 -19.34 -1.30
CA ALA A 17 -0.08 -18.68 -0.73
C ALA A 17 -0.45 -17.64 -1.77
N THR A 18 -1.55 -17.91 -2.46
CA THR A 18 -2.36 -16.92 -3.13
C THR A 18 -2.44 -15.75 -2.17
N GLY A 19 -1.55 -14.77 -2.38
CA GLY A 19 -1.64 -13.49 -1.74
C GLY A 19 -2.97 -12.96 -2.19
N ILE A 20 -3.99 -13.14 -1.35
CA ILE A 20 -5.21 -12.36 -1.41
C ILE A 20 -4.71 -10.93 -1.63
N PRO A 21 -5.07 -10.23 -2.72
CA PRO A 21 -4.78 -8.82 -2.82
C PRO A 21 -5.58 -8.15 -1.70
N SER A 22 -4.95 -8.07 -0.53
CA SER A 22 -5.44 -7.40 0.65
C SER A 22 -5.63 -5.96 0.24
N HIS A 23 -6.89 -5.56 0.08
CA HIS A 23 -7.37 -4.19 -0.15
C HIS A 23 -6.35 -3.23 -0.73
N GLN A 24 -6.49 -2.99 -2.05
CA GLN A 24 -5.83 -1.96 -2.84
C GLN A 24 -5.99 -0.57 -2.20
N THR A 25 -5.24 -0.30 -1.14
CA THR A 25 -5.14 1.02 -0.54
C THR A 25 -3.98 1.67 -1.25
N GLY A 26 -4.27 2.37 -2.35
CA GLY A 26 -3.25 3.16 -3.03
C GLY A 26 -2.72 4.20 -2.03
N GLU A 27 -1.40 4.35 -1.94
CA GLU A 27 -0.80 5.50 -1.27
C GLU A 27 -0.55 6.58 -2.33
N GLU A 28 -1.08 7.77 -2.09
CA GLU A 28 -0.77 8.96 -2.89
C GLU A 28 0.08 9.93 -2.08
N ILE A 29 0.76 10.84 -2.78
CA ILE A 29 1.59 11.86 -2.14
C ILE A 29 0.78 13.14 -1.99
N ASP A 30 0.66 13.64 -0.77
CA ASP A 30 0.04 14.93 -0.51
C ASP A 30 0.93 16.06 -1.07
N PRO A 31 0.45 16.90 -2.01
CA PRO A 31 1.26 17.95 -2.63
C PRO A 31 1.62 19.11 -1.68
N VAL A 32 0.99 19.21 -0.52
CA VAL A 32 1.25 20.27 0.47
C VAL A 32 2.38 19.89 1.41
N CYS A 33 2.38 18.66 1.91
CA CYS A 33 3.34 18.20 2.91
C CYS A 33 4.34 17.16 2.39
N GLY A 34 4.11 16.57 1.22
CA GLY A 34 4.97 15.54 0.62
C GLY A 34 4.91 14.19 1.33
N THR A 35 3.89 13.95 2.15
CA THR A 35 3.75 12.69 2.91
C THR A 35 2.87 11.70 2.14
N SER A 36 3.19 10.40 2.23
CA SER A 36 2.34 9.33 1.73
C SER A 36 1.04 9.25 2.52
N VAL A 37 -0.08 9.27 1.82
CA VAL A 37 -1.43 9.25 2.36
C VAL A 37 -2.21 8.11 1.72
N LEU A 38 -2.88 7.32 2.56
CA LEU A 38 -3.73 6.24 2.12
C LEU A 38 -4.98 6.80 1.44
N THR A 39 -5.14 6.56 0.15
CA THR A 39 -6.31 7.00 -0.66
C THR A 39 -7.64 6.57 -0.07
N SER A 40 -7.68 5.47 0.70
CA SER A 40 -8.89 4.98 1.39
C SER A 40 -9.35 5.87 2.55
N THR A 41 -8.45 6.63 3.18
CA THR A 41 -8.76 7.52 4.33
C THR A 41 -8.44 8.99 4.06
N ALA A 42 -7.77 9.26 2.95
CA ALA A 42 -7.41 10.58 2.45
C ALA A 42 -8.64 11.48 2.25
N LYS A 43 -8.41 12.78 2.36
CA LYS A 43 -9.36 13.77 1.83
C LYS A 43 -9.04 14.03 0.37
N THR A 44 -10.06 14.04 -0.47
CA THR A 44 -9.92 14.40 -1.87
C THR A 44 -10.36 15.84 -2.12
N SER A 45 -9.73 16.52 -3.07
CA SER A 45 -10.28 17.73 -3.67
C SER A 45 -10.10 17.73 -5.18
N ALA A 46 -11.10 18.25 -5.88
CA ALA A 46 -11.08 18.37 -7.32
C ALA A 46 -10.51 19.75 -7.70
N TYR A 47 -9.34 19.77 -8.34
CA TYR A 47 -8.66 21.00 -8.72
C TYR A 47 -8.14 20.90 -10.16
N ARG A 48 -8.41 21.91 -11.00
CA ARG A 48 -8.04 21.97 -12.43
C ARG A 48 -8.42 20.72 -13.25
N GLY A 49 -9.49 20.02 -12.85
CA GLY A 49 -9.95 18.79 -13.50
C GLY A 49 -9.22 17.52 -13.06
N GLY A 50 -8.32 17.59 -12.08
CA GLY A 50 -7.70 16.46 -11.40
C GLY A 50 -8.25 16.26 -9.99
N ILE A 51 -8.20 15.02 -9.48
CA ILE A 51 -8.47 14.71 -8.08
C ILE A 51 -7.12 14.63 -7.35
N TYR A 52 -6.98 15.41 -6.28
CA TYR A 52 -5.80 15.42 -5.41
C TYR A 52 -6.15 14.86 -4.05
N TYR A 53 -5.19 14.17 -3.42
CA TYR A 53 -5.36 13.49 -2.14
C TYR A 53 -4.52 14.16 -1.06
N PHE A 54 -5.13 14.37 0.10
CA PHE A 54 -4.56 15.10 1.22
C PHE A 54 -4.64 14.27 2.49
N CYS A 55 -3.57 14.33 3.29
CA CYS A 55 -3.51 13.66 4.58
C CYS A 55 -4.54 14.21 5.59
N SER A 56 -4.95 15.47 5.41
CA SER A 56 -5.85 16.16 6.33
C SER A 56 -6.61 17.29 5.63
N GLN A 57 -7.72 17.71 6.23
CA GLN A 57 -8.49 18.87 5.76
C GLN A 57 -7.66 20.15 5.73
N LYS A 58 -6.73 20.31 6.67
CA LYS A 58 -5.83 21.47 6.72
C LYS A 58 -4.90 21.55 5.51
N CYS A 59 -4.40 20.41 5.03
CA CYS A 59 -3.60 20.36 3.80
C CYS A 59 -4.47 20.67 2.57
N ARG A 60 -5.69 20.13 2.49
CA ARG A 60 -6.63 20.49 1.43
C ARG A 60 -6.89 22.00 1.37
N GLU A 61 -7.23 22.61 2.50
CA GLU A 61 -7.51 24.05 2.57
C GLU A 61 -6.27 24.89 2.22
N ALA A 62 -5.08 24.47 2.63
CA ALA A 62 -3.84 25.14 2.25
C ALA A 62 -3.58 25.06 0.74
N PHE A 63 -3.86 23.92 0.10
CA PHE A 63 -3.76 23.75 -1.34
C PHE A 63 -4.78 24.60 -2.11
N GLU A 64 -6.02 24.69 -1.62
CA GLU A 64 -7.07 25.51 -2.22
C GLU A 64 -6.81 27.02 -2.04
N ALA A 65 -6.18 27.41 -0.94
CA ALA A 65 -5.81 28.80 -0.64
C ALA A 65 -4.54 29.26 -1.36
N ALA A 66 -3.63 28.34 -1.69
CA ALA A 66 -2.39 28.59 -2.44
C ALA A 66 -2.32 27.70 -3.70
N PRO A 67 -3.10 28.03 -4.75
CA PRO A 67 -3.21 27.25 -5.98
C PRO A 67 -1.95 27.22 -6.86
#